data_AF-A0A162Y2T8-F1
#
_entry.id   AF-A0A162Y2T8-F1
#
_cell.length_a   1.000
_cell.length_b   1.000
_cell.length_c   1.000
_cell.angle_alpha   90.00
_cell.angle_beta   90.00
_cell.angle_gamma   90.00
#
_symmetry.space_group_name_H-M   'P 1'
#
loop_
_entity.id
_entity.type
_entity.pdbx_description
1 polymer ?
#
loop_
_entity_poly.entity_id
_entity_poly.type
_entity_poly.pdbx_seq_one_letter_code
_entity_poly.pdbx_strand_id
1 'polypeptide(L)'
;MANTEKSQENLQERSYLERIKEKSDALAKYGGFDLLESAIDDVQNLNPERKARRKIFLTENNKKQDRSDLLKVLELWKDTLKSDGDVLDMIEKAEDSAQQSKTVLKKNLKIALDETRELESSYRSVALFYKNTDIAAIKNVTIVNAELEQLADLDNTRFFDYIREEIVSKYDRLDLRENYSLLVIPGYLGSKSVVDKWGKMAYGNKLTLVTDFAHLDEPDDVMEMFESANLASGDAYLSNTIMTCNWLVGREKEEELGEDESLYVPPSGALAGTLYKTLMSQVAAGKKHGGLSEVDAVRFDLKKSEIATLEGLGLVPMVNEYGKVMAFSAKTLFNGDNIGLQTYSVVRVFDYISKVLMDFLNRRAFENFNTTTKNEILKQIIKFLDGVTGPGKLIENFDIKRFAQDDIEKDKIHVDIRLKPYFPAKNFLIRMDGQKGDEGTEWDTDYEEQ
;
A
#
# COMPACT_ATOMS: atom_id res chain seq x y z
N MET A 1 -29.09 -6.07 -53.15
CA MET A 1 -29.14 -6.86 -51.90
C MET A 1 -29.63 -6.01 -50.72
N ALA A 2 -29.04 -4.85 -50.42
CA ALA A 2 -29.49 -3.96 -49.31
C ALA A 2 -30.95 -3.43 -49.40
N ASN A 3 -31.52 -3.22 -50.60
CA ASN A 3 -32.92 -2.82 -50.75
C ASN A 3 -33.92 -3.96 -50.53
N THR A 4 -33.47 -5.21 -50.69
CA THR A 4 -34.28 -6.43 -50.52
C THR A 4 -34.36 -6.82 -49.04
N GLU A 5 -33.28 -6.62 -48.29
CA GLU A 5 -33.24 -6.81 -46.82
C GLU A 5 -34.13 -5.78 -46.11
N LYS A 6 -34.05 -4.49 -46.45
CA LYS A 6 -34.93 -3.44 -45.88
C LYS A 6 -36.42 -3.63 -46.18
N SER A 7 -36.77 -4.26 -47.30
CA SER A 7 -38.16 -4.54 -47.64
C SER A 7 -38.67 -5.81 -46.96
N GLN A 8 -37.82 -6.83 -46.75
CA GLN A 8 -38.13 -8.00 -45.93
C GLN A 8 -38.26 -7.66 -44.43
N GLU A 9 -37.39 -6.81 -43.87
CA GLU A 9 -37.51 -6.29 -42.50
C GLU A 9 -38.81 -5.51 -42.30
N ASN A 10 -39.17 -4.61 -43.22
CA ASN A 10 -40.44 -3.87 -43.16
C ASN A 10 -41.69 -4.76 -43.28
N LEU A 11 -41.62 -5.87 -44.02
CA LEU A 11 -42.70 -6.85 -44.15
C LEU A 11 -42.86 -7.68 -42.88
N GLN A 12 -41.76 -8.09 -42.24
CA GLN A 12 -41.77 -8.79 -40.96
C GLN A 12 -42.22 -7.88 -39.81
N GLU A 13 -41.78 -6.61 -39.78
CA GLU A 13 -42.22 -5.62 -38.79
C GLU A 13 -43.73 -5.36 -38.87
N ARG A 14 -44.28 -5.23 -40.09
CA ARG A 14 -45.74 -5.06 -40.31
C ARG A 14 -46.53 -6.26 -39.81
N SER A 15 -46.05 -7.48 -40.08
CA SER A 15 -46.69 -8.71 -39.58
C SER A 15 -46.66 -8.82 -38.06
N TYR A 16 -45.57 -8.38 -37.42
CA TYR A 16 -45.43 -8.40 -35.97
C TYR A 16 -46.28 -7.32 -35.29
N LEU A 17 -46.39 -6.15 -35.91
CA LEU A 17 -47.23 -5.04 -35.46
C LEU A 17 -48.72 -5.37 -35.47
N GLU A 18 -49.18 -6.00 -36.56
CA GLU A 18 -50.56 -6.46 -36.67
C GLU A 18 -50.87 -7.49 -35.60
N ARG A 19 -49.93 -8.39 -35.30
CA ARG A 19 -50.07 -9.38 -34.21
C ARG A 19 -50.12 -8.75 -32.82
N ILE A 20 -49.23 -7.79 -32.51
CA ILE A 20 -49.28 -7.09 -31.22
C ILE A 20 -50.60 -6.35 -31.08
N LYS A 21 -51.03 -5.67 -32.14
CA LYS A 21 -52.28 -4.90 -32.15
C LYS A 21 -53.50 -5.81 -31.97
N GLU A 22 -53.55 -6.93 -32.70
CA GLU A 22 -54.62 -7.92 -32.59
C GLU A 22 -54.69 -8.55 -31.18
N LYS A 23 -53.53 -8.83 -30.57
CA LYS A 23 -53.47 -9.35 -29.19
C LYS A 23 -53.76 -8.29 -28.13
N SER A 24 -53.39 -7.02 -28.34
CA SER A 24 -53.77 -5.92 -27.45
C SER A 24 -55.25 -5.59 -27.54
N ASP A 25 -55.84 -5.72 -28.73
CA ASP A 25 -57.28 -5.50 -28.95
C ASP A 25 -58.12 -6.59 -28.23
N ALA A 26 -57.59 -7.81 -28.09
CA ALA A 26 -58.20 -8.84 -27.25
C ALA A 26 -58.25 -8.44 -25.75
N LEU A 27 -57.34 -7.57 -25.31
CA LEU A 27 -57.31 -7.00 -23.96
C LEU A 27 -58.13 -5.70 -23.83
N ALA A 28 -58.80 -5.24 -24.90
CA ALA A 28 -59.50 -3.95 -24.90
C ALA A 28 -60.57 -3.81 -23.79
N LYS A 29 -61.22 -4.92 -23.41
CA LYS A 29 -62.20 -4.94 -22.30
C LYS A 29 -61.58 -4.67 -20.91
N TYR A 30 -60.27 -4.81 -20.79
CA TYR A 30 -59.50 -4.67 -19.55
C TYR A 30 -58.53 -3.48 -19.57
N GLY A 31 -58.60 -2.63 -20.61
CA GLY A 31 -57.71 -1.46 -20.76
C GLY A 31 -56.70 -1.57 -21.91
N GLY A 32 -56.71 -2.65 -22.70
CA GLY A 32 -55.89 -2.77 -23.91
C GLY A 32 -54.39 -2.73 -23.63
N PHE A 33 -53.63 -1.99 -24.44
CA PHE A 33 -52.18 -1.83 -24.24
C PHE A 33 -51.84 -0.93 -23.05
N ASP A 34 -52.73 -0.03 -22.65
CA ASP A 34 -52.52 0.88 -21.50
C ASP A 34 -52.45 0.10 -20.17
N LEU A 35 -53.12 -1.06 -20.09
CA LEU A 35 -52.97 -1.98 -18.96
C LEU A 35 -51.51 -2.44 -18.81
N LEU A 36 -50.85 -2.79 -19.93
CA LEU A 36 -49.44 -3.18 -19.93
C LEU A 36 -48.54 -1.99 -19.57
N GLU A 37 -48.84 -0.78 -20.09
CA GLU A 37 -48.10 0.44 -19.71
C GLU A 37 -48.19 0.75 -18.21
N SER A 38 -49.29 0.37 -17.55
CA SER A 38 -49.47 0.58 -16.11
C SER A 38 -48.79 -0.47 -15.23
N ALA A 39 -48.52 -1.66 -15.77
CA ALA A 39 -48.01 -2.81 -15.01
C ALA A 39 -46.53 -3.12 -15.27
N ILE A 40 -46.01 -2.72 -16.44
CA ILE A 40 -44.65 -3.04 -16.87
C ILE A 40 -43.93 -1.75 -17.27
N ASP A 41 -42.91 -1.41 -16.51
CA ASP A 41 -42.04 -0.27 -16.81
C ASP A 41 -41.42 -0.40 -18.21
N ASP A 42 -41.28 0.74 -18.90
CA ASP A 42 -40.71 0.87 -20.24
C ASP A 42 -41.40 0.13 -21.40
N VAL A 43 -42.45 -0.65 -21.14
CA VAL A 43 -43.23 -1.30 -22.21
C VAL A 43 -43.96 -0.30 -23.11
N GLN A 44 -44.20 0.91 -22.60
CA GLN A 44 -44.67 2.08 -23.35
C GLN A 44 -43.83 2.41 -24.59
N ASN A 45 -42.56 2.02 -24.61
CA ASN A 45 -41.69 2.18 -25.78
C ASN A 45 -42.04 1.21 -26.91
N LEU A 46 -42.81 0.15 -26.64
CA LEU A 46 -43.30 -0.83 -27.61
C LEU A 46 -44.75 -0.59 -28.05
N ASN A 47 -45.41 0.45 -27.55
CA ASN A 47 -46.82 0.73 -27.86
C ASN A 47 -47.05 0.85 -29.40
N PRO A 48 -48.00 0.08 -29.97
CA PRO A 48 -48.34 0.13 -31.39
C PRO A 48 -48.77 1.52 -31.89
N GLU A 49 -49.40 2.31 -31.03
CA GLU A 49 -49.94 3.64 -31.35
C GLU A 49 -48.84 4.72 -31.38
N ARG A 50 -47.79 4.57 -30.55
CA ARG A 50 -46.67 5.52 -30.43
C ARG A 50 -45.52 5.22 -31.43
N LYS A 51 -45.83 5.31 -32.72
CA LYS A 51 -44.91 4.94 -33.84
C LYS A 51 -43.52 5.59 -33.78
N ALA A 52 -43.43 6.88 -33.48
CA ALA A 52 -42.16 7.60 -33.47
C ALA A 52 -41.25 7.14 -32.31
N ARG A 53 -41.82 7.04 -31.10
CA ARG A 53 -41.13 6.58 -29.88
C ARG A 53 -40.62 5.15 -30.03
N ARG A 54 -41.46 4.25 -30.56
CA ARG A 54 -41.08 2.86 -30.83
C ARG A 54 -39.96 2.75 -31.86
N LYS A 55 -40.05 3.49 -32.97
CA LYS A 55 -39.02 3.47 -34.00
C LYS A 55 -37.67 3.89 -33.41
N ILE A 56 -37.63 5.01 -32.68
CA ILE A 56 -36.42 5.49 -31.99
C ILE A 56 -35.89 4.40 -31.03
N PHE A 57 -36.76 3.83 -30.19
CA PHE A 57 -36.38 2.79 -29.23
C PHE A 57 -35.82 1.53 -29.88
N LEU A 58 -36.36 1.10 -31.04
CA LEU A 58 -35.92 -0.11 -31.75
C LEU A 58 -34.65 0.13 -32.58
N THR A 59 -34.45 1.33 -33.13
CA THR A 59 -33.35 1.58 -34.08
C THR A 59 -32.11 2.22 -33.46
N GLU A 60 -32.23 2.96 -32.36
CA GLU A 60 -31.06 3.67 -31.82
C GLU A 60 -30.12 2.79 -31.00
N ASN A 61 -28.81 3.00 -31.15
CA ASN A 61 -27.77 2.21 -30.48
C ASN A 61 -27.66 2.52 -28.98
N ASN A 62 -27.92 3.76 -28.56
CA ASN A 62 -27.95 4.18 -27.16
C ASN A 62 -29.05 3.49 -26.34
N LYS A 63 -30.08 2.91 -26.99
CA LYS A 63 -31.19 2.17 -26.38
C LYS A 63 -30.99 0.65 -26.35
N LYS A 64 -29.80 0.17 -26.72
CA LYS A 64 -29.52 -1.28 -26.77
C LYS A 64 -29.64 -1.96 -25.41
N GLN A 65 -29.18 -1.31 -24.33
CA GLN A 65 -29.27 -1.84 -22.98
C GLN A 65 -30.73 -1.88 -22.52
N ASP A 66 -31.45 -0.76 -22.63
CA ASP A 66 -32.88 -0.65 -22.29
C ASP A 66 -33.73 -1.71 -23.02
N ARG A 67 -33.43 -2.03 -24.29
CA ARG A 67 -34.10 -3.11 -25.03
C ARG A 67 -33.82 -4.50 -24.44
N SER A 68 -32.58 -4.76 -24.05
CA SER A 68 -32.21 -6.03 -23.43
C SER A 68 -32.86 -6.21 -22.06
N ASP A 69 -32.98 -5.13 -21.30
CA ASP A 69 -33.58 -5.16 -19.98
C ASP A 69 -35.11 -5.32 -20.06
N LEU A 70 -35.76 -4.58 -20.97
CA LEU A 70 -37.20 -4.75 -21.23
C LEU A 70 -37.52 -6.17 -21.73
N LEU A 71 -36.67 -6.76 -22.57
CA LEU A 71 -36.86 -8.15 -23.02
C LEU A 71 -36.85 -9.13 -21.83
N LYS A 72 -35.89 -9.01 -20.91
CA LYS A 72 -35.81 -9.85 -19.71
C LYS A 72 -37.03 -9.67 -18.82
N VAL A 73 -37.48 -8.44 -18.62
CA VAL A 73 -38.69 -8.15 -17.83
C VAL A 73 -39.91 -8.82 -18.46
N LEU A 74 -40.07 -8.73 -19.79
CA LEU A 74 -41.18 -9.38 -20.49
C LEU A 74 -41.10 -10.91 -20.45
N GLU A 75 -39.90 -11.48 -20.47
CA GLU A 75 -39.69 -12.93 -20.28
C GLU A 75 -40.08 -13.37 -18.88
N LEU A 76 -39.67 -12.63 -17.84
CA LEU A 76 -40.07 -12.89 -16.46
C LEU A 76 -41.59 -12.83 -16.30
N TRP A 77 -42.24 -11.76 -16.79
CA TRP A 77 -43.71 -11.64 -16.77
C TRP A 77 -44.38 -12.81 -17.49
N LYS A 78 -43.86 -13.22 -18.64
CA LYS A 78 -44.40 -14.35 -19.39
C LYS A 78 -44.26 -15.66 -18.62
N ASP A 79 -43.14 -15.87 -17.95
CA ASP A 79 -42.89 -17.10 -17.19
C ASP A 79 -43.74 -17.14 -15.91
N THR A 80 -43.87 -15.99 -15.21
CA THR A 80 -44.80 -15.85 -14.08
C THR A 80 -46.24 -16.11 -14.52
N LEU A 81 -46.73 -15.46 -15.59
CA LEU A 81 -48.10 -15.62 -16.09
C LEU A 81 -48.41 -17.01 -16.65
N LYS A 82 -47.40 -17.80 -17.01
CA LYS A 82 -47.55 -19.19 -17.44
C LYS A 82 -47.49 -20.20 -16.30
N SER A 83 -47.10 -19.78 -15.10
CA SER A 83 -47.07 -20.65 -13.94
C SER A 83 -48.50 -20.95 -13.49
N ASP A 84 -48.80 -22.22 -13.23
CA ASP A 84 -50.11 -22.63 -12.71
C ASP A 84 -50.24 -22.22 -11.23
N GLY A 85 -51.40 -21.66 -10.84
CA GLY A 85 -51.70 -21.24 -9.47
C GLY A 85 -52.67 -20.06 -9.41
N ASP A 86 -53.13 -19.72 -8.21
CA ASP A 86 -53.86 -18.48 -7.97
C ASP A 86 -52.88 -17.30 -7.78
N VAL A 87 -53.36 -16.06 -7.77
CA VAL A 87 -52.48 -14.86 -7.72
C VAL A 87 -51.51 -14.89 -6.54
N LEU A 88 -51.94 -15.44 -5.39
CA LEU A 88 -51.10 -15.58 -4.20
C LEU A 88 -49.94 -16.57 -4.43
N ASP A 89 -50.18 -17.69 -5.10
CA ASP A 89 -49.14 -18.68 -5.41
C ASP A 89 -48.09 -18.11 -6.38
N MET A 90 -48.51 -17.23 -7.29
CA MET A 90 -47.61 -16.57 -8.23
C MET A 90 -46.70 -15.56 -7.53
N ILE A 91 -47.24 -14.83 -6.55
CA ILE A 91 -46.46 -13.91 -5.71
C ILE A 91 -45.44 -14.69 -4.89
N GLU A 92 -45.86 -15.76 -4.21
CA GLU A 92 -44.98 -16.59 -3.39
C GLU A 92 -43.85 -17.21 -4.23
N LYS A 93 -44.16 -17.76 -5.41
CA LYS A 93 -43.13 -18.28 -6.34
C LYS A 93 -42.15 -17.22 -6.83
N ALA A 94 -42.63 -16.00 -7.08
CA ALA A 94 -41.77 -14.91 -7.52
C ALA A 94 -40.84 -14.44 -6.39
N GLU A 95 -41.36 -14.34 -5.15
CA GLU A 95 -40.57 -14.05 -3.95
C GLU A 95 -39.53 -15.14 -3.68
N ASP A 96 -39.92 -16.41 -3.77
CA ASP A 96 -39.02 -17.56 -3.63
C ASP A 96 -37.91 -17.54 -4.69
N SER A 97 -38.27 -17.30 -5.96
CA SER A 97 -37.29 -17.21 -7.05
C SER A 97 -36.34 -16.04 -6.87
N ALA A 98 -36.84 -14.89 -6.39
CA ALA A 98 -36.01 -13.73 -6.06
C ALA A 98 -35.06 -14.05 -4.91
N GLN A 99 -35.54 -14.71 -3.86
CA GLN A 99 -34.74 -15.10 -2.71
C GLN A 99 -33.68 -16.14 -3.07
N GLN A 100 -34.03 -17.13 -3.90
CA GLN A 100 -33.07 -18.10 -4.45
C GLN A 100 -32.00 -17.40 -5.30
N SER A 101 -32.40 -16.49 -6.19
CA SER A 101 -31.46 -15.72 -7.03
C SER A 101 -30.52 -14.86 -6.17
N LYS A 102 -31.03 -14.21 -5.12
CA LYS A 102 -30.24 -13.45 -4.15
C LYS A 102 -29.23 -14.35 -3.42
N THR A 103 -29.64 -15.56 -3.05
CA THR A 103 -28.78 -16.54 -2.37
C THR A 103 -27.65 -17.01 -3.29
N VAL A 104 -27.98 -17.32 -4.55
CA VAL A 104 -27.00 -17.71 -5.57
C VAL A 104 -26.03 -16.56 -5.86
N LEU A 105 -26.53 -15.33 -5.98
CA LEU A 105 -25.69 -14.14 -6.17
C LEU A 105 -24.71 -13.97 -5.01
N LYS A 106 -25.18 -14.00 -3.76
CA LYS A 106 -24.32 -13.88 -2.58
C LYS A 106 -23.26 -14.96 -2.53
N LYS A 107 -23.62 -16.21 -2.83
CA LYS A 107 -22.67 -17.33 -2.92
C LYS A 107 -21.60 -17.09 -3.98
N ASN A 108 -21.99 -16.65 -5.18
CA ASN A 108 -21.06 -16.38 -6.26
C ASN A 108 -20.14 -15.20 -5.96
N LEU A 109 -20.66 -14.15 -5.32
CA LEU A 109 -19.87 -13.00 -4.88
C LEU A 109 -18.85 -13.41 -3.82
N LYS A 110 -19.24 -14.23 -2.84
CA LYS A 110 -18.30 -14.77 -1.84
C LYS A 110 -17.16 -15.54 -2.51
N ILE A 111 -17.47 -16.44 -3.43
CA ILE A 111 -16.45 -17.18 -4.20
C ILE A 111 -15.53 -16.22 -4.95
N ALA A 112 -16.07 -15.18 -5.59
CA ALA A 112 -15.25 -14.21 -6.31
C ALA A 112 -14.32 -13.42 -5.37
N LEU A 113 -14.78 -13.05 -4.17
CA LEU A 113 -13.94 -12.38 -3.17
C LEU A 113 -12.85 -13.31 -2.65
N ASP A 114 -13.18 -14.57 -2.32
CA ASP A 114 -12.23 -15.56 -1.84
C ASP A 114 -11.11 -15.82 -2.88
N GLU A 115 -11.49 -16.01 -4.15
CA GLU A 115 -10.54 -16.27 -5.26
C GLU A 115 -9.68 -15.05 -5.60
N THR A 116 -10.17 -13.82 -5.35
CA THR A 116 -9.43 -12.59 -5.66
C THR A 116 -8.70 -11.99 -4.46
N ARG A 117 -8.83 -12.59 -3.26
CA ARG A 117 -8.32 -12.05 -1.99
C ARG A 117 -6.82 -11.73 -2.02
N GLU A 118 -6.01 -12.67 -2.52
CA GLU A 118 -4.55 -12.51 -2.58
C GLU A 118 -4.14 -11.41 -3.57
N LEU A 119 -4.79 -11.39 -4.73
CA LEU A 119 -4.58 -10.36 -5.75
C LEU A 119 -5.00 -8.98 -5.22
N GLU A 120 -6.14 -8.91 -4.55
CA GLU A 120 -6.65 -7.69 -3.93
C GLU A 120 -5.65 -7.16 -2.88
N SER A 121 -5.15 -8.01 -1.98
CA SER A 121 -4.16 -7.61 -0.96
C SER A 121 -2.87 -7.09 -1.60
N SER A 122 -2.35 -7.79 -2.61
CA SER A 122 -1.12 -7.43 -3.32
C SER A 122 -1.23 -6.08 -4.04
N TYR A 123 -2.30 -5.88 -4.83
CA TYR A 123 -2.51 -4.63 -5.55
C TYR A 123 -2.87 -3.46 -4.62
N ARG A 124 -3.56 -3.72 -3.49
CA ARG A 124 -3.75 -2.71 -2.45
C ARG A 124 -2.43 -2.30 -1.81
N SER A 125 -1.52 -3.23 -1.53
CA SER A 125 -0.18 -2.88 -1.00
C SER A 125 0.58 -1.95 -1.95
N VAL A 126 0.57 -2.26 -3.25
CA VAL A 126 1.17 -1.40 -4.30
C VAL A 126 0.46 -0.04 -4.36
N ALA A 127 -0.88 -0.02 -4.33
CA ALA A 127 -1.64 1.23 -4.34
C ALA A 127 -1.31 2.09 -3.11
N LEU A 128 -1.24 1.49 -1.92
CA LEU A 128 -0.89 2.18 -0.67
C LEU A 128 0.51 2.81 -0.76
N PHE A 129 1.49 2.16 -1.37
CA PHE A 129 2.80 2.77 -1.62
C PHE A 129 2.66 4.09 -2.39
N TYR A 130 1.99 4.07 -3.55
CA TYR A 130 1.80 5.27 -4.37
C TYR A 130 1.00 6.36 -3.64
N LYS A 131 -0.10 6.00 -2.99
CA LYS A 131 -0.96 6.93 -2.24
C LYS A 131 -0.22 7.60 -1.09
N ASN A 132 0.65 6.86 -0.40
CA ASN A 132 1.41 7.39 0.72
C ASN A 132 2.64 8.21 0.30
N THR A 133 3.10 8.11 -0.96
CA THR A 133 4.16 9.00 -1.49
C THR A 133 3.71 10.44 -1.68
N ASP A 134 2.42 10.68 -1.92
CA ASP A 134 1.83 12.03 -2.07
C ASP A 134 2.55 12.93 -3.10
N ILE A 135 3.08 12.32 -4.17
CA ILE A 135 3.72 13.04 -5.29
C ILE A 135 3.16 12.57 -6.63
N ALA A 136 3.17 13.48 -7.62
CA ALA A 136 2.58 13.21 -8.93
C ALA A 136 3.31 12.13 -9.75
N ALA A 137 4.62 12.00 -9.57
CA ALA A 137 5.43 11.02 -10.31
C ALA A 137 6.64 10.58 -9.49
N ILE A 138 6.78 9.27 -9.33
CA ILE A 138 7.94 8.65 -8.68
C ILE A 138 8.99 8.37 -9.76
N LYS A 139 10.26 8.57 -9.43
CA LYS A 139 11.39 8.28 -10.33
C LYS A 139 12.06 6.98 -9.91
N ASN A 140 12.60 6.25 -10.89
CA ASN A 140 13.37 5.03 -10.66
C ASN A 140 12.62 3.96 -9.86
N VAL A 141 11.46 3.55 -10.36
CA VAL A 141 10.64 2.48 -9.77
C VAL A 141 10.71 1.25 -10.65
N THR A 142 10.99 0.11 -10.03
CA THR A 142 10.92 -1.21 -10.66
C THR A 142 9.98 -2.06 -9.82
N ILE A 143 8.99 -2.68 -10.47
CA ILE A 143 8.06 -3.61 -9.82
C ILE A 143 8.40 -5.01 -10.32
N VAL A 144 8.65 -5.92 -9.40
CA VAL A 144 8.87 -7.35 -9.68
C VAL A 144 7.71 -8.12 -9.09
N ASN A 145 7.02 -8.90 -9.93
CA ASN A 145 5.96 -9.79 -9.48
C ASN A 145 6.58 -11.13 -9.07
N ALA A 146 6.49 -11.45 -7.78
CA ALA A 146 7.03 -12.67 -7.18
C ALA A 146 6.14 -13.10 -6.01
N GLU A 147 5.95 -14.41 -5.84
CA GLU A 147 5.28 -14.95 -4.66
C GLU A 147 6.20 -14.85 -3.44
N LEU A 148 5.64 -14.62 -2.25
CA LEU A 148 6.43 -14.46 -1.03
C LEU A 148 7.24 -15.74 -0.71
N GLU A 149 6.67 -16.92 -0.99
CA GLU A 149 7.35 -18.21 -0.83
C GLU A 149 8.60 -18.31 -1.71
N GLN A 150 8.55 -17.78 -2.94
CA GLN A 150 9.69 -17.74 -3.86
C GLN A 150 10.79 -16.78 -3.38
N LEU A 151 10.43 -15.72 -2.63
CA LEU A 151 11.38 -14.79 -2.03
C LEU A 151 12.00 -15.32 -0.72
N ALA A 152 11.31 -16.25 -0.06
CA ALA A 152 11.76 -16.96 1.13
C ALA A 152 12.54 -18.25 0.81
N ASP A 153 12.48 -18.74 -0.43
CA ASP A 153 13.20 -19.93 -0.86
C ASP A 153 14.73 -19.67 -0.95
N LEU A 154 15.49 -20.44 -0.16
CA LEU A 154 16.96 -20.39 -0.17
C LEU A 154 17.59 -21.31 -1.22
N ASP A 155 16.86 -22.33 -1.67
CA ASP A 155 17.30 -23.32 -2.65
C ASP A 155 17.06 -22.81 -4.07
N ASN A 156 15.93 -22.16 -4.33
CA ASN A 156 15.63 -21.53 -5.62
C ASN A 156 15.88 -20.02 -5.60
N THR A 157 17.11 -19.62 -5.92
CA THR A 157 17.55 -18.23 -5.83
C THR A 157 17.19 -17.35 -7.02
N ARG A 158 16.39 -17.82 -7.98
CA ARG A 158 16.14 -17.11 -9.25
C ARG A 158 15.70 -15.65 -9.06
N PHE A 159 14.73 -15.40 -8.19
CA PHE A 159 14.24 -14.04 -7.93
C PHE A 159 15.25 -13.19 -7.15
N PHE A 160 15.87 -13.80 -6.14
CA PHE A 160 16.92 -13.13 -5.38
C PHE A 160 18.08 -12.68 -6.28
N ASP A 161 18.57 -13.57 -7.15
CA ASP A 161 19.70 -13.28 -8.03
C ASP A 161 19.33 -12.23 -9.07
N TYR A 162 18.12 -12.28 -9.64
CA TYR A 162 17.62 -11.25 -10.56
C TYR A 162 17.55 -9.87 -9.89
N ILE A 163 16.95 -9.78 -8.71
CA ILE A 163 16.83 -8.52 -7.96
C ILE A 163 18.20 -8.01 -7.52
N ARG A 164 19.08 -8.92 -7.06
CA ARG A 164 20.45 -8.60 -6.67
C ARG A 164 21.26 -8.08 -7.86
N GLU A 165 21.18 -8.72 -9.02
CA GLU A 165 21.90 -8.29 -10.23
C GLU A 165 21.45 -6.88 -10.66
N GLU A 166 20.15 -6.62 -10.68
CA GLU A 166 19.63 -5.27 -10.96
C GLU A 166 20.20 -4.26 -9.97
N ILE A 167 20.06 -4.50 -8.66
CA ILE A 167 20.53 -3.58 -7.62
C ILE A 167 22.04 -3.34 -7.68
N VAL A 168 22.83 -4.42 -7.76
CA VAL A 168 24.29 -4.35 -7.76
C VAL A 168 24.77 -3.67 -9.04
N SER A 169 24.20 -3.99 -10.20
CA SER A 169 24.60 -3.38 -11.47
C SER A 169 24.31 -1.88 -11.51
N LYS A 170 23.27 -1.39 -10.84
CA LYS A 170 23.00 0.05 -10.70
C LYS A 170 23.88 0.72 -9.66
N TYR A 171 24.22 0.02 -8.58
CA TYR A 171 25.09 0.56 -7.52
C TYR A 171 26.58 0.55 -7.91
N ASP A 172 27.01 -0.34 -8.79
CA ASP A 172 28.40 -0.41 -9.28
C ASP A 172 28.69 0.63 -10.39
N ARG A 173 27.69 1.42 -10.80
CA ARG A 173 27.90 2.52 -11.76
C ARG A 173 28.62 3.69 -11.10
N LEU A 174 29.59 4.27 -11.80
CA LEU A 174 30.36 5.42 -11.34
C LEU A 174 29.49 6.63 -10.96
N ASP A 175 28.40 6.87 -11.69
CA ASP A 175 27.55 8.04 -11.52
C ASP A 175 26.39 7.85 -10.53
N LEU A 176 26.13 6.62 -10.09
CA LEU A 176 25.09 6.21 -9.14
C LEU A 176 23.67 6.74 -9.43
N ARG A 177 23.40 7.25 -10.63
CA ARG A 177 22.15 7.99 -10.94
C ARG A 177 20.90 7.12 -10.94
N GLU A 178 21.06 5.86 -11.34
CA GLU A 178 19.98 4.88 -11.43
C GLU A 178 19.96 3.96 -10.19
N ASN A 179 20.69 4.30 -9.12
CA ASN A 179 20.67 3.48 -7.92
C ASN A 179 19.33 3.60 -7.16
N TYR A 180 19.04 2.56 -6.40
CA TYR A 180 17.87 2.52 -5.54
C TYR A 180 18.20 3.07 -4.15
N SER A 181 17.17 3.42 -3.39
CA SER A 181 17.27 3.81 -1.98
C SER A 181 16.42 2.93 -1.06
N LEU A 182 15.34 2.36 -1.58
CA LEU A 182 14.41 1.51 -0.87
C LEU A 182 14.27 0.18 -1.62
N LEU A 183 14.17 -0.91 -0.86
CA LEU A 183 13.73 -2.22 -1.31
C LEU A 183 12.52 -2.60 -0.46
N VAL A 184 11.37 -2.80 -1.09
CA VAL A 184 10.12 -3.07 -0.38
C VAL A 184 9.71 -4.50 -0.69
N ILE A 185 9.61 -5.33 0.34
CA ILE A 185 9.12 -6.71 0.22
C ILE A 185 7.92 -6.86 1.16
N PRO A 186 6.69 -6.65 0.65
CA PRO A 186 5.49 -6.78 1.45
C PRO A 186 5.25 -8.21 1.93
N GLY A 187 4.98 -8.34 3.23
CA GLY A 187 4.74 -9.63 3.89
C GLY A 187 5.94 -10.14 4.68
N TYR A 188 5.74 -11.29 5.33
CA TYR A 188 6.73 -11.88 6.24
C TYR A 188 7.66 -12.86 5.52
N LEU A 189 8.94 -12.51 5.46
CA LEU A 189 10.00 -13.32 4.85
C LEU A 189 10.33 -14.63 5.59
N GLY A 190 9.76 -14.86 6.78
CA GLY A 190 9.97 -16.09 7.53
C GLY A 190 11.29 -16.11 8.28
N SER A 191 12.15 -17.09 8.00
CA SER A 191 13.31 -17.40 8.83
C SER A 191 14.37 -16.30 8.86
N LYS A 192 15.14 -16.27 9.96
CA LYS A 192 16.30 -15.38 10.11
C LYS A 192 17.28 -15.48 8.94
N SER A 193 17.54 -16.67 8.42
CA SER A 193 18.46 -16.88 7.29
C SER A 193 18.03 -16.15 6.02
N VAL A 194 16.72 -16.09 5.74
CA VAL A 194 16.15 -15.35 4.61
C VAL A 194 16.29 -13.85 4.86
N VAL A 195 15.86 -13.37 6.02
CA VAL A 195 15.95 -11.95 6.40
C VAL A 195 17.41 -11.46 6.35
N ASP A 196 18.36 -12.26 6.84
CA ASP A 196 19.79 -11.98 6.79
C ASP A 196 20.33 -11.90 5.36
N LYS A 197 19.87 -12.79 4.47
CA LYS A 197 20.29 -12.80 3.06
C LYS A 197 19.85 -11.51 2.35
N TRP A 198 18.60 -11.10 2.55
CA TRP A 198 18.09 -9.84 2.02
C TRP A 198 18.73 -8.61 2.69
N GLY A 199 18.90 -8.63 4.01
CA GLY A 199 19.54 -7.57 4.79
C GLY A 199 21.00 -7.34 4.39
N LYS A 200 21.79 -8.40 4.17
CA LYS A 200 23.17 -8.28 3.67
C LYS A 200 23.24 -7.65 2.29
N MET A 201 22.32 -8.03 1.40
CA MET A 201 22.22 -7.43 0.07
C MET A 201 21.83 -5.95 0.16
N ALA A 202 20.85 -5.60 1.00
CA ALA A 202 20.43 -4.22 1.22
C ALA A 202 21.56 -3.37 1.80
N TYR A 203 22.23 -3.86 2.85
CA TYR A 203 23.38 -3.21 3.49
C TYR A 203 24.54 -2.97 2.52
N GLY A 204 24.95 -3.99 1.75
CA GLY A 204 26.06 -3.87 0.80
C GLY A 204 25.82 -2.84 -0.31
N ASN A 205 24.55 -2.59 -0.65
CA ASN A 205 24.15 -1.63 -1.68
C ASN A 205 23.55 -0.32 -1.09
N LYS A 206 23.67 -0.12 0.23
CA LYS A 206 23.20 1.07 0.94
C LYS A 206 21.70 1.35 0.70
N LEU A 207 20.89 0.30 0.74
CA LEU A 207 19.44 0.31 0.56
C LEU A 207 18.74 0.06 1.88
N THR A 208 17.58 0.67 2.08
CA THR A 208 16.71 0.30 3.20
C THR A 208 15.71 -0.76 2.74
N LEU A 209 15.80 -1.95 3.34
CA LEU A 209 14.81 -3.01 3.21
C LEU A 209 13.62 -2.70 4.14
N VAL A 210 12.41 -2.69 3.59
CA VAL A 210 11.16 -2.55 4.34
C VAL A 210 10.34 -3.82 4.10
N THR A 211 10.04 -4.54 5.17
CA THR A 211 9.28 -5.80 5.15
C THR A 211 8.41 -5.90 6.41
N ASP A 212 7.60 -6.94 6.52
CA ASP A 212 6.63 -7.10 7.61
C ASP A 212 6.97 -8.32 8.48
N PHE A 213 6.51 -8.29 9.73
CA PHE A 213 6.41 -9.48 10.56
C PHE A 213 5.08 -10.20 10.28
N ALA A 214 4.96 -11.43 10.79
CA ALA A 214 3.79 -12.28 10.62
C ALA A 214 2.48 -11.56 10.99
N HIS A 215 1.42 -11.84 10.23
CA HIS A 215 0.07 -11.41 10.56
C HIS A 215 -0.47 -12.29 11.68
N LEU A 216 -0.68 -11.71 12.86
CA LEU A 216 -1.14 -12.39 14.07
C LEU A 216 -2.32 -11.64 14.68
N ASP A 217 -3.07 -12.33 15.56
CA ASP A 217 -4.35 -11.85 16.06
C ASP A 217 -4.21 -10.94 17.27
N GLU A 218 -3.20 -11.16 18.10
CA GLU A 218 -2.99 -10.43 19.35
C GLU A 218 -1.57 -9.83 19.45
N PRO A 219 -1.41 -8.71 20.18
CA PRO A 219 -0.11 -8.08 20.37
C PRO A 219 0.87 -8.97 21.14
N ASP A 220 0.39 -9.76 22.11
CA ASP A 220 1.21 -10.66 22.91
C ASP A 220 1.82 -11.78 22.04
N ASP A 221 1.04 -12.33 21.10
CA ASP A 221 1.52 -13.31 20.12
C ASP A 221 2.63 -12.72 19.24
N VAL A 222 2.49 -11.45 18.83
CA VAL A 222 3.53 -10.76 18.06
C VAL A 222 4.83 -10.66 18.85
N MET A 223 4.76 -10.31 20.13
CA MET A 223 5.93 -10.22 20.99
C MET A 223 6.58 -11.60 21.18
N GLU A 224 5.80 -12.61 21.57
CA GLU A 224 6.30 -13.98 21.82
C GLU A 224 6.91 -14.60 20.56
N MET A 225 6.21 -14.52 19.42
CA MET A 225 6.71 -15.11 18.18
C MET A 225 7.92 -14.37 17.63
N PHE A 226 7.98 -13.03 17.78
CA PHE A 226 9.13 -12.26 17.31
C PHE A 226 10.38 -12.54 18.14
N GLU A 227 10.25 -12.59 19.47
CA GLU A 227 11.34 -12.99 20.36
C GLU A 227 11.85 -14.40 20.03
N SER A 228 10.92 -15.33 19.77
CA SER A 228 11.23 -16.71 19.39
C SER A 228 11.91 -16.82 18.03
N ALA A 229 11.52 -15.98 17.06
CA ALA A 229 12.11 -15.95 15.72
C ALA A 229 13.54 -15.38 15.70
N ASN A 230 13.91 -14.59 16.73
CA ASN A 230 15.24 -14.03 16.94
C ASN A 230 15.79 -13.29 15.71
N LEU A 231 14.93 -12.51 15.04
CA LEU A 231 15.26 -11.83 13.78
C LEU A 231 16.18 -10.62 13.98
N ALA A 232 16.13 -9.98 15.15
CA ALA A 232 17.01 -8.86 15.51
C ALA A 232 18.36 -9.35 16.06
N SER A 233 19.45 -8.64 15.74
CA SER A 233 20.79 -8.93 16.28
C SER A 233 21.71 -7.71 16.22
N GLY A 234 22.90 -7.83 16.81
CA GLY A 234 23.96 -6.82 16.76
C GLY A 234 24.74 -6.79 15.44
N ASP A 235 24.27 -7.50 14.41
CA ASP A 235 24.94 -7.53 13.11
C ASP A 235 24.62 -6.28 12.29
N ALA A 236 25.66 -5.55 11.88
CA ALA A 236 25.52 -4.24 11.24
C ALA A 236 24.61 -4.22 10.00
N TYR A 237 24.47 -5.33 9.27
CA TYR A 237 23.60 -5.39 8.10
C TYR A 237 22.12 -5.24 8.41
N LEU A 238 21.68 -5.56 9.65
CA LEU A 238 20.30 -5.37 10.08
C LEU A 238 19.93 -3.90 10.31
N SER A 239 20.92 -3.00 10.34
CA SER A 239 20.66 -1.55 10.42
C SER A 239 19.94 -1.01 9.18
N ASN A 240 20.00 -1.75 8.07
CA ASN A 240 19.31 -1.41 6.83
C ASN A 240 17.93 -2.10 6.71
N THR A 241 17.48 -2.87 7.71
CA THR A 241 16.21 -3.59 7.67
C THR A 241 15.21 -2.99 8.65
N ILE A 242 14.05 -2.59 8.13
CA ILE A 242 12.87 -2.15 8.88
C ILE A 242 11.84 -3.27 8.79
N MET A 243 11.29 -3.65 9.95
CA MET A 243 10.24 -4.65 10.03
C MET A 243 8.99 -4.06 10.69
N THR A 244 7.91 -3.99 9.93
CA THR A 244 6.61 -3.49 10.40
C THR A 244 5.78 -4.60 11.04
N CYS A 245 4.92 -4.25 11.98
CA CYS A 245 3.95 -5.18 12.56
C CYS A 245 2.59 -4.49 12.77
N ASN A 246 1.58 -5.29 13.13
CA ASN A 246 0.17 -4.92 13.15
C ASN A 246 -0.35 -4.53 11.75
N TRP A 247 -1.00 -5.47 11.08
CA TRP A 247 -1.37 -5.30 9.67
C TRP A 247 -2.52 -4.31 9.48
N LEU A 248 -2.58 -3.71 8.29
CA LEU A 248 -3.57 -2.70 7.94
C LEU A 248 -4.87 -3.36 7.48
N VAL A 249 -6.01 -2.79 7.86
CA VAL A 249 -7.30 -3.17 7.27
C VAL A 249 -7.39 -2.51 5.89
N GLY A 250 -7.27 -3.31 4.83
CA GLY A 250 -7.37 -2.83 3.45
C GLY A 250 -8.79 -2.74 2.92
N ARG A 251 -9.69 -3.59 3.42
CA ARG A 251 -11.14 -3.58 3.15
C ARG A 251 -11.85 -4.21 4.34
N GLU A 252 -12.95 -3.61 4.79
CA GLU A 252 -13.81 -4.21 5.81
C GLU A 252 -14.46 -5.49 5.31
N LYS A 253 -14.78 -6.40 6.23
CA LYS A 253 -15.52 -7.62 5.91
C LYS A 253 -16.91 -7.29 5.36
N GLU A 254 -17.31 -8.02 4.34
CA GLU A 254 -18.67 -7.95 3.80
C GLU A 254 -19.60 -8.90 4.56
N GLU A 255 -20.23 -8.40 5.64
CA GLU A 255 -21.14 -9.19 6.49
C GLU A 255 -22.31 -9.78 5.69
N GLU A 256 -22.79 -9.05 4.67
CA GLU A 256 -23.87 -9.53 3.81
C GLU A 256 -23.50 -10.77 2.98
N LEU A 257 -22.20 -10.96 2.72
CA LEU A 257 -21.65 -12.08 1.97
C LEU A 257 -21.12 -13.18 2.88
N GLY A 258 -21.06 -12.94 4.19
CA GLY A 258 -20.57 -13.89 5.20
C GLY A 258 -19.05 -14.04 5.17
N GLU A 259 -18.31 -12.94 4.97
CA GLU A 259 -16.88 -12.89 5.28
C GLU A 259 -16.68 -12.81 6.80
N ASP A 260 -15.89 -13.73 7.35
CA ASP A 260 -15.60 -13.78 8.79
C ASP A 260 -14.56 -12.73 9.20
N GLU A 261 -13.65 -12.38 8.28
CA GLU A 261 -12.52 -11.49 8.52
C GLU A 261 -12.40 -10.41 7.45
N SER A 262 -11.93 -9.25 7.87
CA SER A 262 -11.54 -8.16 6.97
C SER A 262 -10.34 -8.57 6.11
N LEU A 263 -10.15 -7.88 4.99
CA LEU A 263 -8.95 -8.03 4.19
C LEU A 263 -7.79 -7.27 4.83
N TYR A 264 -6.72 -7.97 5.17
CA TYR A 264 -5.50 -7.38 5.70
C TYR A 264 -4.44 -7.19 4.63
N VAL A 265 -3.70 -6.09 4.76
CA VAL A 265 -2.65 -5.69 3.83
C VAL A 265 -1.35 -5.42 4.60
N PRO A 266 -0.19 -5.89 4.09
CA PRO A 266 1.08 -5.64 4.76
C PRO A 266 1.40 -4.14 4.86
N PRO A 267 1.74 -3.63 6.07
CA PRO A 267 2.05 -2.20 6.27
C PRO A 267 3.27 -1.66 5.51
N SER A 268 4.25 -2.50 5.19
CA SER A 268 5.53 -2.10 4.60
C SER A 268 5.37 -1.23 3.33
N GLY A 269 4.39 -1.52 2.48
CA GLY A 269 4.09 -0.72 1.29
C GLY A 269 3.70 0.71 1.63
N ALA A 270 2.78 0.89 2.58
CA ALA A 270 2.32 2.20 3.04
C ALA A 270 3.44 2.97 3.77
N LEU A 271 4.21 2.29 4.62
CA LEU A 271 5.35 2.88 5.31
C LEU A 271 6.43 3.30 4.32
N ALA A 272 6.78 2.46 3.34
CA ALA A 272 7.77 2.78 2.32
C ALA A 272 7.38 4.02 1.51
N GLY A 273 6.09 4.18 1.19
CA GLY A 273 5.61 5.38 0.52
C GLY A 273 5.79 6.63 1.39
N THR A 274 5.48 6.52 2.68
CA THR A 274 5.71 7.60 3.66
C THR A 274 7.19 7.92 3.86
N LEU A 275 8.06 6.89 3.87
CA LEU A 275 9.52 7.04 3.94
C LEU A 275 10.09 7.72 2.69
N TYR A 276 9.47 7.51 1.52
CA TYR A 276 9.88 8.13 0.27
C TYR A 276 9.62 9.64 0.28
N LYS A 277 8.45 10.09 0.77
CA LYS A 277 8.10 11.53 0.81
C LYS A 277 8.77 12.29 1.95
N THR A 278 8.99 11.61 3.07
CA THR A 278 9.51 12.24 4.29
C THR A 278 10.99 12.58 4.11
N LEU A 279 11.40 13.75 4.59
CA LEU A 279 12.81 14.14 4.60
C LEU A 279 13.63 13.06 5.33
N MET A 280 14.74 12.60 4.73
CA MET A 280 15.49 11.44 5.22
C MET A 280 15.96 11.53 6.68
N SER A 281 16.24 12.74 7.19
CA SER A 281 16.63 12.94 8.61
C SER A 281 15.45 12.86 9.58
N GLN A 282 14.23 12.92 9.08
CA GLN A 282 13.01 12.76 9.86
C GLN A 282 12.57 11.30 9.84
N VAL A 283 12.01 10.88 10.96
CA VAL A 283 11.38 9.56 11.09
C VAL A 283 9.98 9.62 10.52
N ALA A 284 9.59 8.59 9.77
CA ALA A 284 8.21 8.41 9.30
C ALA A 284 7.38 7.79 10.43
N ALA A 285 7.33 8.47 11.58
CA ALA A 285 6.68 7.98 12.79
C ALA A 285 5.85 9.06 13.48
N GLY A 286 4.87 8.62 14.26
CA GLY A 286 3.98 9.47 15.04
C GLY A 286 3.04 10.33 14.18
N LYS A 287 2.27 11.20 14.85
CA LYS A 287 1.14 11.92 14.22
C LYS A 287 1.53 12.80 13.03
N LYS A 288 2.72 13.42 13.08
CA LYS A 288 3.15 14.42 12.09
C LYS A 288 3.69 13.78 10.80
N HIS A 289 4.50 12.73 10.93
CA HIS A 289 5.27 12.17 9.81
C HIS A 289 5.00 10.69 9.55
N GLY A 290 4.38 9.96 10.49
CA GLY A 290 4.05 8.54 10.35
C GLY A 290 2.62 8.24 9.93
N GLY A 291 1.76 9.26 9.80
CA GLY A 291 0.36 9.07 9.46
C GLY A 291 0.17 8.58 8.02
N LEU A 292 -0.53 7.46 7.88
CA LEU A 292 -0.84 6.81 6.62
C LEU A 292 -2.12 7.38 6.00
N SER A 293 -2.24 7.25 4.67
CA SER A 293 -3.37 7.70 3.85
C SER A 293 -4.12 6.50 3.30
N GLU A 294 -5.46 6.64 3.20
CA GLU A 294 -6.38 5.57 2.74
C GLU A 294 -6.29 4.28 3.58
N VAL A 295 -6.11 4.45 4.89
CA VAL A 295 -6.07 3.36 5.87
C VAL A 295 -6.84 3.81 7.11
N ASP A 296 -7.94 3.12 7.41
CA ASP A 296 -8.88 3.52 8.46
C ASP A 296 -8.70 2.73 9.77
N ALA A 297 -8.14 1.52 9.69
CA ALA A 297 -7.95 0.65 10.85
C ALA A 297 -6.74 -0.29 10.71
N VAL A 298 -6.37 -0.89 11.84
CA VAL A 298 -5.32 -1.92 12.00
C VAL A 298 -5.95 -3.18 12.60
N ARG A 299 -5.22 -4.31 12.63
CA ARG A 299 -5.75 -5.59 13.14
C ARG A 299 -6.19 -5.50 14.60
N PHE A 300 -5.37 -4.91 15.46
CA PHE A 300 -5.65 -4.74 16.88
C PHE A 300 -5.16 -3.38 17.40
N ASP A 301 -5.83 -2.88 18.43
CA ASP A 301 -5.41 -1.67 19.13
C ASP A 301 -4.22 -1.97 20.05
N LEU A 302 -3.31 -1.01 20.19
CA LEU A 302 -2.10 -1.15 20.98
C LEU A 302 -2.08 -0.14 22.13
N LYS A 303 -1.82 -0.61 23.35
CA LYS A 303 -1.57 0.24 24.51
C LYS A 303 -0.19 0.88 24.41
N LYS A 304 0.01 2.02 25.10
CA LYS A 304 1.31 2.71 25.18
C LYS A 304 2.45 1.77 25.62
N SER A 305 2.21 0.91 26.61
CA SER A 305 3.19 -0.07 27.09
C SER A 305 3.56 -1.10 26.02
N GLU A 306 2.58 -1.59 25.26
CA GLU A 306 2.79 -2.58 24.20
C GLU A 306 3.57 -1.97 23.03
N ILE A 307 3.27 -0.71 22.67
CA ILE A 307 4.03 0.06 21.69
C ILE A 307 5.50 0.18 22.10
N ALA A 308 5.76 0.53 23.37
CA ALA A 308 7.11 0.66 23.90
C ALA A 308 7.87 -0.68 23.85
N THR A 309 7.22 -1.80 24.19
CA THR A 309 7.81 -3.14 24.08
C THR A 309 8.13 -3.51 22.64
N LEU A 310 7.18 -3.33 21.70
CA LEU A 310 7.39 -3.61 20.28
C LEU A 310 8.51 -2.74 19.68
N GLU A 311 8.60 -1.47 20.06
CA GLU A 311 9.73 -0.61 19.68
C GLU A 311 11.05 -1.15 20.29
N GLY A 312 11.03 -1.57 21.55
CA GLY A 312 12.18 -2.16 22.24
C GLY A 312 12.73 -3.39 21.52
N LEU A 313 11.84 -4.22 20.96
CA LEU A 313 12.19 -5.40 20.15
C LEU A 313 12.75 -5.05 18.77
N GLY A 314 12.58 -3.81 18.30
CA GLY A 314 13.05 -3.35 16.98
C GLY A 314 11.99 -3.37 15.89
N LEU A 315 10.72 -3.58 16.25
CA LEU A 315 9.60 -3.53 15.32
C LEU A 315 9.09 -2.09 15.12
N VAL A 316 8.37 -1.91 14.01
CA VAL A 316 7.60 -0.69 13.71
C VAL A 316 6.11 -1.00 13.72
N PRO A 317 5.43 -0.85 14.88
CA PRO A 317 4.00 -1.10 14.98
C PRO A 317 3.19 -0.03 14.26
N MET A 318 2.13 -0.47 13.56
CA MET A 318 1.05 0.42 13.14
C MET A 318 0.08 0.60 14.30
N VAL A 319 -0.34 1.84 14.53
CA VAL A 319 -1.27 2.20 15.61
C VAL A 319 -2.39 3.04 15.04
N ASN A 320 -3.61 2.86 15.55
CA ASN A 320 -4.76 3.71 15.20
C ASN A 320 -5.07 4.63 16.38
N GLU A 321 -4.65 5.90 16.27
CA GLU A 321 -4.87 6.89 17.33
C GLU A 321 -5.29 8.22 16.74
N TYR A 322 -6.12 8.96 17.48
CA TYR A 322 -6.65 10.26 17.04
C TYR A 322 -7.39 10.22 15.69
N GLY A 323 -8.02 9.08 15.36
CA GLY A 323 -8.74 8.88 14.10
C GLY A 323 -7.81 8.79 12.88
N LYS A 324 -6.56 8.38 13.08
CA LYS A 324 -5.59 8.18 11.99
C LYS A 324 -4.67 7.00 12.29
N VAL A 325 -4.50 6.13 11.29
CA VAL A 325 -3.49 5.08 11.35
C VAL A 325 -2.11 5.65 11.08
N MET A 326 -1.13 5.31 11.91
CA MET A 326 0.25 5.78 11.78
C MET A 326 1.27 4.73 12.19
N ALA A 327 2.47 4.80 11.62
CA ALA A 327 3.62 4.06 12.09
C ALA A 327 4.18 4.68 13.38
N PHE A 328 4.58 3.86 14.34
CA PHE A 328 5.05 4.33 15.65
C PHE A 328 6.37 3.68 16.07
N SER A 329 7.45 3.96 15.34
CA SER A 329 8.83 3.62 15.72
C SER A 329 9.81 4.17 14.69
N ALA A 330 11.06 4.35 15.12
CA ALA A 330 12.19 4.70 14.25
C ALA A 330 13.20 3.56 14.07
N LYS A 331 12.86 2.35 14.56
CA LYS A 331 13.81 1.26 14.78
C LYS A 331 14.14 0.46 13.53
N THR A 332 15.31 -0.15 13.58
CA THR A 332 15.78 -1.18 12.65
C THR A 332 15.88 -2.51 13.42
N LEU A 333 16.13 -3.61 12.71
CA LEU A 333 16.41 -4.90 13.35
C LEU A 333 17.80 -4.97 14.04
N PHE A 334 18.61 -3.91 13.95
CA PHE A 334 19.87 -3.83 14.66
C PHE A 334 19.63 -3.51 16.14
N ASN A 335 20.10 -4.38 17.04
CA ASN A 335 19.95 -4.20 18.49
C ASN A 335 21.29 -4.05 19.25
N GLY A 336 22.41 -3.85 18.54
CA GLY A 336 23.72 -3.61 19.16
C GLY A 336 23.88 -2.21 19.77
N ASP A 337 25.02 -1.96 20.41
CA ASP A 337 25.26 -0.74 21.22
C ASP A 337 25.21 0.59 20.44
N ASN A 338 25.40 0.54 19.13
CA ASN A 338 25.38 1.75 18.31
C ASN A 338 23.94 2.23 18.04
N ILE A 339 23.46 3.14 18.90
CA ILE A 339 22.13 3.76 18.83
C ILE A 339 21.84 4.38 17.44
N GLY A 340 22.86 4.87 16.73
CA GLY A 340 22.71 5.40 15.38
C GLY A 340 22.28 4.34 14.37
N LEU A 341 22.79 3.11 14.50
CA LEU A 341 22.42 1.98 13.63
C LEU A 341 21.06 1.37 13.99
N GLN A 342 20.60 1.59 15.23
CA GLN A 342 19.24 1.21 15.64
C GLN A 342 18.16 2.13 15.03
N THR A 343 18.53 3.27 14.45
CA THR A 343 17.57 4.29 13.98
C THR A 343 17.61 4.42 12.46
N TYR A 344 16.53 4.05 11.76
CA TYR A 344 16.57 3.99 10.29
C TYR A 344 16.79 5.36 9.62
N SER A 345 16.35 6.47 10.22
CA SER A 345 16.56 7.80 9.63
C SER A 345 18.04 8.17 9.61
N VAL A 346 18.78 7.79 10.65
CA VAL A 346 20.23 7.98 10.76
C VAL A 346 20.96 7.16 9.70
N VAL A 347 20.63 5.88 9.58
CA VAL A 347 21.22 4.97 8.58
C VAL A 347 20.98 5.48 7.16
N ARG A 348 19.74 5.88 6.85
CA ARG A 348 19.38 6.46 5.54
C ARG A 348 20.16 7.73 5.21
N VAL A 349 20.35 8.62 6.18
CA VAL A 349 21.18 9.83 6.01
C VAL A 349 22.63 9.46 5.70
N PHE A 350 23.21 8.51 6.43
CA PHE A 350 24.58 8.06 6.21
C PHE A 350 24.76 7.40 4.84
N ASP A 351 23.81 6.57 4.42
CA ASP A 351 23.82 5.93 3.12
C ASP A 351 23.71 6.93 1.98
N TYR A 352 22.82 7.92 2.10
CA TYR A 352 22.70 9.01 1.14
C TYR A 352 23.98 9.83 1.01
N ILE A 353 24.53 10.31 2.14
CA ILE A 353 25.77 11.12 2.12
C ILE A 353 26.93 10.30 1.53
N SER A 354 27.03 9.01 1.89
CA SER A 354 28.03 8.11 1.32
C SER A 354 27.91 8.00 -0.19
N LYS A 355 26.68 7.78 -0.72
CA LYS A 355 26.42 7.68 -2.15
C LYS A 355 26.81 8.97 -2.90
N VAL A 356 26.45 10.14 -2.35
CA VAL A 356 26.79 11.43 -2.98
C VAL A 356 28.31 11.67 -2.99
N LEU A 357 28.99 11.36 -1.89
CA LEU A 357 30.45 11.48 -1.82
C LEU A 357 31.15 10.49 -2.76
N MET A 358 30.63 9.28 -2.91
CA MET A 358 31.13 8.30 -3.88
C MET A 358 31.02 8.80 -5.32
N ASP A 359 29.84 9.26 -5.77
CA ASP A 359 29.67 9.86 -7.12
C ASP A 359 30.63 11.05 -7.32
N PHE A 360 30.74 11.92 -6.32
CA PHE A 360 31.62 13.08 -6.41
C PHE A 360 33.11 12.70 -6.53
N LEU A 361 33.60 11.80 -5.67
CA LEU A 361 34.99 11.36 -5.67
C LEU A 361 35.32 10.53 -6.92
N ASN A 362 34.40 9.71 -7.41
CA ASN A 362 34.56 8.95 -8.66
C ASN A 362 34.78 9.87 -9.86
N ARG A 363 34.09 11.01 -9.93
CA ARG A 363 34.29 12.01 -11.01
C ARG A 363 35.63 12.73 -10.94
N ARG A 364 36.25 12.75 -9.77
CA ARG A 364 37.57 13.33 -9.51
C ARG A 364 38.70 12.31 -9.57
N ALA A 365 38.38 11.03 -9.83
CA ALA A 365 39.38 9.99 -10.01
C ALA A 365 40.30 10.33 -11.19
N PHE A 366 41.56 9.89 -11.12
CA PHE A 366 42.62 10.16 -12.10
C PHE A 366 43.08 11.62 -12.22
N GLU A 367 42.59 12.54 -11.38
CA GLU A 367 43.20 13.86 -11.24
C GLU A 367 44.52 13.76 -10.45
N ASN A 368 45.53 14.54 -10.85
CA ASN A 368 46.80 14.60 -10.12
C ASN A 368 46.58 15.10 -8.69
N PHE A 369 46.85 14.24 -7.70
CA PHE A 369 46.68 14.57 -6.29
C PHE A 369 47.86 15.40 -5.77
N ASN A 370 47.72 16.73 -5.84
CA ASN A 370 48.66 17.69 -5.27
C ASN A 370 47.96 18.57 -4.21
N THR A 371 48.70 19.45 -3.54
CA THR A 371 48.15 20.33 -2.49
C THR A 371 46.99 21.21 -2.98
N THR A 372 47.02 21.65 -4.24
CA THR A 372 45.96 22.47 -4.84
C THR A 372 44.69 21.65 -5.05
N THR A 373 44.80 20.50 -5.73
CA THR A 373 43.68 19.56 -5.98
C THR A 373 43.07 19.09 -4.67
N LYS A 374 43.91 18.75 -3.68
CA LYS A 374 43.50 18.36 -2.33
C LYS A 374 42.62 19.44 -1.69
N ASN A 375 43.08 20.69 -1.71
CA ASN A 375 42.34 21.81 -1.13
C ASN A 375 41.04 22.11 -1.91
N GLU A 376 41.02 21.91 -3.22
CA GLU A 376 39.82 22.08 -4.04
C GLU A 376 38.74 21.04 -3.73
N ILE A 377 39.11 19.75 -3.72
CA ILE A 377 38.21 18.63 -3.39
C ILE A 377 37.66 18.82 -1.98
N LEU A 378 38.54 19.12 -1.02
CA LEU A 378 38.14 19.33 0.37
C LEU A 378 37.17 20.53 0.52
N LYS A 379 37.40 21.64 -0.19
CA LYS A 379 36.46 22.78 -0.21
C LYS A 379 35.09 22.39 -0.77
N GLN A 380 35.04 21.56 -1.80
CA GLN A 380 33.77 21.11 -2.39
C GLN A 380 33.02 20.14 -1.47
N ILE A 381 33.74 19.22 -0.80
CA ILE A 381 33.16 18.35 0.24
C ILE A 381 32.59 19.20 1.37
N ILE A 382 33.36 20.16 1.91
CA ILE A 382 32.89 21.06 2.97
C ILE A 382 31.65 21.84 2.51
N LYS A 383 31.67 22.43 1.31
CA LYS A 383 30.51 23.17 0.78
C LYS A 383 29.26 22.30 0.67
N PHE A 384 29.39 21.04 0.26
CA PHE A 384 28.28 20.09 0.23
C PHE A 384 27.77 19.77 1.64
N LEU A 385 28.67 19.42 2.56
CA LEU A 385 28.33 19.07 3.95
C LEU A 385 27.70 20.24 4.69
N ASP A 386 28.21 21.46 4.52
CA ASP A 386 27.59 22.70 5.02
C ASP A 386 26.17 22.89 4.47
N GLY A 387 25.94 22.57 3.19
CA GLY A 387 24.62 22.67 2.57
C GLY A 387 23.57 21.71 3.13
N VAL A 388 24.01 20.60 3.73
CA VAL A 388 23.14 19.59 4.37
C VAL A 388 23.20 19.63 5.90
N THR A 389 23.92 20.59 6.48
CA THR A 389 24.08 20.79 7.93
C THR A 389 23.16 21.90 8.44
N GLY A 390 22.60 21.71 9.64
CA GLY A 390 21.85 22.73 10.37
C GLY A 390 20.36 22.43 10.51
N PRO A 391 19.60 23.34 11.16
CA PRO A 391 18.22 23.09 11.55
C PRO A 391 17.33 22.72 10.36
N GLY A 392 16.62 21.59 10.46
CA GLY A 392 15.75 21.08 9.40
C GLY A 392 16.48 20.49 8.19
N LYS A 393 17.80 20.27 8.28
CA LYS A 393 18.61 19.61 7.24
C LYS A 393 18.88 18.14 7.60
N LEU A 394 19.85 17.52 6.94
CA LEU A 394 20.12 16.09 7.08
C LEU A 394 20.93 15.76 8.33
N ILE A 395 21.89 16.62 8.68
CA ILE A 395 22.80 16.41 9.81
C ILE A 395 22.88 17.66 10.70
N GLU A 396 23.19 17.45 11.98
CA GLU A 396 23.40 18.52 12.94
C GLU A 396 24.77 19.18 12.76
N ASN A 397 25.81 18.36 12.55
CA ASN A 397 27.18 18.82 12.37
C ASN A 397 28.05 17.73 11.69
N PHE A 398 29.24 18.09 11.22
CA PHE A 398 30.24 17.16 10.70
C PHE A 398 31.67 17.58 11.09
N ASP A 399 32.60 16.63 11.03
CA ASP A 399 34.02 16.86 11.25
C ASP A 399 34.85 15.96 10.33
N ILE A 400 35.76 16.55 9.55
CA ILE A 400 36.64 15.81 8.64
C ILE A 400 37.92 15.47 9.40
N LYS A 401 38.08 14.20 9.79
CA LYS A 401 39.22 13.72 10.57
C LYS A 401 40.46 13.51 9.73
N ARG A 402 40.29 13.02 8.51
CA ARG A 402 41.41 12.70 7.61
C ARG A 402 41.01 12.98 6.17
N PHE A 403 41.90 13.68 5.48
CA PHE A 403 41.88 13.77 4.02
C PHE A 403 43.33 13.73 3.55
N ALA A 404 43.86 12.54 3.31
CA ALA A 404 45.28 12.33 3.05
C ALA A 404 45.53 11.15 2.12
N GLN A 405 46.55 11.29 1.29
CA GLN A 405 47.08 10.19 0.48
C GLN A 405 47.69 9.13 1.41
N ASP A 406 47.57 7.86 1.05
CA ASP A 406 48.20 6.77 1.79
C ASP A 406 49.73 6.87 1.74
N ASP A 407 50.38 6.43 2.81
CA ASP A 407 51.83 6.52 2.95
C ASP A 407 52.55 5.47 2.10
N ILE A 408 51.93 4.32 1.89
CA ILE A 408 52.46 3.16 1.17
C ILE A 408 51.93 3.14 -0.27
N GLU A 409 50.62 3.24 -0.45
CA GLU A 409 49.96 3.19 -1.75
C GLU A 409 49.51 4.58 -2.22
N LYS A 410 50.38 5.29 -2.94
CA LYS A 410 50.10 6.69 -3.35
C LYS A 410 48.83 6.86 -4.19
N ASP A 411 48.28 5.81 -4.78
CA ASP A 411 47.03 5.88 -5.53
C ASP A 411 45.77 5.84 -4.65
N LYS A 412 45.91 5.58 -3.34
CA LYS A 412 44.81 5.56 -2.37
C LYS A 412 44.75 6.88 -1.58
N ILE A 413 43.53 7.41 -1.45
CA ILE A 413 43.23 8.61 -0.66
C ILE A 413 42.25 8.23 0.44
N HIS A 414 42.63 8.47 1.69
CA HIS A 414 41.78 8.27 2.86
C HIS A 414 40.92 9.49 3.11
N VAL A 415 39.60 9.28 3.25
CA VAL A 415 38.61 10.31 3.56
C VAL A 415 37.78 9.86 4.75
N ASP A 416 38.12 10.39 5.93
CA ASP A 416 37.44 10.06 7.18
C ASP A 416 36.56 11.24 7.61
N ILE A 417 35.25 11.05 7.57
CA ILE A 417 34.26 12.08 7.92
C ILE A 417 33.39 11.55 9.06
N ARG A 418 33.38 12.27 10.17
CA ARG A 418 32.46 12.03 11.29
C ARG A 418 31.21 12.89 11.10
N LEU A 419 30.06 12.25 11.06
CA LEU A 419 28.76 12.91 10.93
C LEU A 419 28.02 12.86 12.28
N LYS A 420 27.38 13.95 12.67
CA LYS A 420 26.47 14.01 13.82
C LYS A 420 25.03 14.11 13.30
N PRO A 421 24.25 13.03 13.33
CA PRO A 421 22.88 13.02 12.81
C PRO A 421 21.89 13.61 13.82
N TYR A 422 20.68 13.88 13.35
CA TYR A 422 19.54 14.17 14.23
C TYR A 422 18.96 12.88 14.80
N PHE A 423 18.66 12.89 16.11
CA PHE A 423 17.89 11.84 16.75
C PHE A 423 16.45 12.32 17.00
N PRO A 424 15.44 11.46 16.77
CA PRO A 424 14.06 11.78 17.12
C PRO A 424 13.90 11.88 18.64
N ALA A 425 13.13 12.85 19.11
CA ALA A 425 12.69 12.88 20.51
C ALA A 425 11.67 11.76 20.75
N LYS A 426 11.83 11.01 21.85
CA LYS A 426 10.97 9.86 22.18
C LYS A 426 9.93 10.21 23.24
N ASN A 427 10.36 10.67 24.41
CA ASN A 427 9.49 11.00 25.54
C ASN A 427 9.68 12.47 25.94
N PHE A 428 8.60 13.10 26.40
CA PHE A 428 8.65 14.42 27.02
C PHE A 428 8.56 14.25 28.54
N LEU A 429 9.63 14.59 29.26
CA LEU A 429 9.59 14.63 30.71
C LEU A 429 8.85 15.90 31.15
N ILE A 430 7.71 15.75 31.81
CA ILE A 430 6.97 16.87 32.41
C ILE A 430 7.28 16.89 33.90
N ARG A 431 8.05 17.88 34.34
CA ARG A 431 8.22 18.21 35.76
C ARG A 431 7.27 19.33 36.13
N MET A 432 6.51 19.16 37.20
CA MET A 432 5.64 20.21 37.76
C MET A 432 6.08 20.52 39.18
N ASP A 433 6.73 21.67 39.36
CA ASP A 433 7.11 22.16 40.69
C ASP A 433 5.95 22.97 41.29
N GLY A 434 5.45 22.53 42.44
CA GLY A 434 4.43 23.23 43.19
C GLY A 434 5.03 24.04 44.34
N GLN A 435 5.02 25.38 44.24
CA GLN A 435 5.31 26.23 45.40
C GLN A 435 4.00 26.57 46.12
N LYS A 436 3.82 26.06 47.34
CA LYS A 436 2.76 26.51 48.26
C LYS A 436 3.40 27.36 49.36
N GLY A 437 2.77 28.49 49.67
CA GLY A 437 3.28 29.50 50.59
C GLY A 437 3.61 28.96 51.97
N ASP A 438 4.76 29.43 52.47
CA ASP A 438 5.38 29.33 53.79
C ASP A 438 5.44 27.94 54.48
N GLU A 439 6.69 27.51 54.70
CA GLU A 439 7.15 26.35 55.49
C GLU A 439 7.26 24.99 54.78
N GLY A 440 8.25 24.92 53.87
CA GLY A 440 9.32 23.91 53.86
C GLY A 440 8.97 22.41 53.95
N THR A 441 8.75 21.77 52.80
CA THR A 441 9.35 20.49 52.39
C THR A 441 9.16 20.37 50.86
N GLU A 442 10.24 20.13 50.09
CA GLU A 442 10.15 19.86 48.65
C GLU A 442 9.49 18.50 48.43
N TRP A 443 8.34 18.48 47.74
CA TRP A 443 7.79 17.24 47.18
C TRP A 443 8.19 17.16 45.72
N ASP A 444 9.24 16.40 45.44
CA ASP A 444 9.60 16.01 44.09
C ASP A 444 8.65 14.88 43.67
N THR A 445 7.73 15.16 42.74
CA THR A 445 6.89 14.11 42.14
C THR A 445 7.39 13.90 40.72
N ASP A 446 8.39 13.03 40.57
CA ASP A 446 8.84 12.57 39.26
C ASP A 446 7.75 11.67 38.65
N TYR A 447 7.11 12.14 37.59
CA TYR A 447 6.36 11.28 36.68
C TYR A 447 7.33 10.82 35.57
N GLU A 448 7.99 9.69 35.78
CA GLU A 448 8.65 8.97 34.69
C GLU A 448 7.55 8.35 33.81
N GLU A 449 7.31 8.92 32.62
CA GLU A 449 6.64 8.17 31.57
C GLU A 449 7.62 7.10 31.04
N GLN A 450 7.48 5.87 31.54
CA GLN A 450 8.11 4.68 30.94
C GLN A 450 7.52 4.39 29.56
#